data_AF-A0AAD1H266-F1
#
_entry.id   AF-A0AAD1H266-F1
#
_cell.length_a   1.000
_cell.length_b   1.000
_cell.length_c   1.000
_cell.angle_alpha   90.00
_cell.angle_beta   90.00
_cell.angle_gamma   90.00
#
_symmetry.space_group_name_H-M   'P 1'
#
loop_
_entity.id
_entity.type
_entity.pdbx_description
1 polymer ?
#
loop_
_entity_poly.entity_id
_entity_poly.type
_entity_poly.pdbx_seq_one_letter_code
_entity_poly.pdbx_strand_id
1 'polypeptide(L)' 'MLKADAIAQVADQLFAAIENSDTSAVARLWSDDIAVWRVGASRERDKARALRVIDWFIGATSERRYQVLA' A
#
# COMPACT_ATOMS: atom_id res chain seq x y z
N MET A 1 -13.16 14.61 14.46
CA MET A 1 -13.72 13.86 13.31
C MET A 1 -12.82 13.91 12.08
N LEU A 2 -12.31 15.08 11.67
CA LEU A 2 -11.41 15.30 10.51
C LEU A 2 -10.25 14.30 10.28
N LYS A 3 -9.70 13.66 11.32
CA LYS A 3 -8.50 12.80 11.19
C LYS A 3 -8.83 11.37 10.73
N ALA A 4 -9.98 10.83 11.13
CA ALA A 4 -10.39 9.48 10.72
C ALA A 4 -10.78 9.46 9.24
N ASP A 5 -11.52 10.49 8.80
CA ASP A 5 -11.93 10.65 7.40
C ASP A 5 -10.72 10.82 6.47
N ALA A 6 -9.72 11.58 6.90
CA ALA A 6 -8.47 11.74 6.15
C ALA A 6 -7.67 10.43 6.02
N ILE A 7 -7.64 9.61 7.08
CA ILE A 7 -6.99 8.29 7.03
C ILE A 7 -7.73 7.35 6.07
N ALA A 8 -9.06 7.32 6.14
CA ALA A 8 -9.88 6.52 5.23
C ALA A 8 -9.66 6.93 3.77
N GLN A 9 -9.65 8.24 3.49
CA GLN A 9 -9.40 8.75 2.14
C GLN A 9 -8.01 8.35 1.60
N VAL A 10 -6.97 8.41 2.44
CA VAL A 10 -5.62 7.98 2.03
C VAL A 10 -5.57 6.46 1.80
N ALA A 11 -6.25 5.68 2.63
CA ALA A 11 -6.36 4.23 2.45
C ALA A 11 -7.06 3.91 1.12
N ASP A 12 -8.21 4.53 0.84
CA ASP A 12 -8.94 4.35 -0.41
C ASP A 12 -8.09 4.68 -1.64
N GLN A 13 -7.33 5.78 -1.60
CA GLN A 13 -6.39 6.15 -2.67
C GLN A 13 -5.28 5.12 -2.86
N LEU A 14 -4.70 4.61 -1.77
CA LEU A 14 -3.63 3.62 -1.82
C LEU A 14 -4.12 2.30 -2.41
N PHE A 15 -5.27 1.81 -1.95
CA PHE A 15 -5.82 0.55 -2.44
C PHE A 15 -6.32 0.66 -3.87
N ALA A 16 -6.94 1.78 -4.26
CA ALA A 16 -7.30 2.04 -5.65
C ALA A 16 -6.07 2.06 -6.57
N ALA A 17 -4.93 2.61 -6.14
CA ALA A 17 -3.69 2.55 -6.91
C ALA A 17 -3.20 1.10 -7.11
N ILE A 18 -3.28 0.26 -6.08
CA ILE A 18 -2.88 -1.16 -6.14
C ILE A 18 -3.81 -1.96 -7.07
N GLU A 19 -5.13 -1.75 -6.98
CA GLU A 19 -6.12 -2.38 -7.87
C GLU A 19 -5.84 -2.06 -9.35
N ASN A 20 -5.53 -0.80 -9.65
CA ASN A 20 -5.25 -0.30 -11.00
C ASN A 20 -3.80 -0.54 -11.48
N SER A 21 -2.97 -1.26 -10.70
CA SER A 21 -1.56 -1.49 -11.00
C SER A 21 -0.72 -0.20 -11.11
N ASP A 22 -1.15 0.91 -10.52
CA ASP A 22 -0.44 2.20 -10.54
C ASP A 22 0.65 2.23 -9.44
N THR A 23 1.76 1.54 -9.71
CA THR A 23 2.92 1.48 -8.80
C THR A 23 3.55 2.85 -8.56
N SER A 24 3.40 3.78 -9.51
CA SER A 24 3.89 5.15 -9.39
C SER A 24 3.06 5.95 -8.39
N ALA A 25 1.73 5.80 -8.38
CA ALA A 25 0.87 6.39 -7.36
C ALA A 25 1.14 5.81 -5.98
N VAL A 26 1.33 4.49 -5.86
CA VAL A 26 1.72 3.86 -4.59
C VAL A 26 3.01 4.49 -4.05
N ALA A 27 4.03 4.65 -4.90
CA ALA A 27 5.31 5.25 -4.50
C ALA A 27 5.18 6.72 -4.04
N ARG A 28 4.26 7.49 -4.63
CA ARG A 28 3.97 8.89 -4.23
C ARG A 28 3.20 9.00 -2.92
N LEU A 29 2.31 8.05 -2.63
CA LEU A 29 1.53 8.05 -1.40
C LEU A 29 2.36 7.69 -0.16
N TRP A 30 3.52 7.07 -0.35
CA TRP A 30 4.41 6.67 0.74
C TRP A 30 5.47 7.74 1.02
N SER A 31 5.61 8.11 2.30
CA SER A 31 6.77 8.89 2.77
C SER A 31 8.08 8.15 2.47
N ASP A 32 9.15 8.89 2.19
CA ASP A 32 10.48 8.30 1.94
C ASP A 32 11.02 7.55 3.17
N ASP A 33 10.66 8.00 4.37
CA ASP A 33 11.06 7.39 5.65
C ASP A 33 10.07 6.34 6.17
N ILE A 34 9.15 5.83 5.32
CA ILE A 34 8.17 4.84 5.76
C ILE A 34 8.86 3.54 6.20
N ALA A 35 8.49 3.07 7.39
CA ALA A 35 8.85 1.77 7.88
C ALA A 35 7.64 0.83 7.75
N VAL A 36 7.79 -0.22 6.95
CA VAL A 36 6.70 -1.17 6.64
C VAL A 36 6.97 -2.48 7.36
N TRP A 37 6.07 -2.82 8.27
CA TRP A 37 6.08 -4.12 8.93
C TRP A 37 5.28 -5.15 8.13
N ARG A 38 5.76 -6.40 8.12
CA ARG A 38 5.06 -7.56 7.56
C ARG A 38 4.95 -8.62 8.64
N VAL A 39 3.80 -9.27 8.75
CA VAL A 39 3.60 -10.40 9.65
C VAL A 39 4.68 -11.46 9.42
N GLY A 40 5.32 -11.90 10.51
CA GLY A 40 6.42 -12.87 10.49
C GLY A 40 7.78 -12.30 10.08
N ALA A 41 7.91 -10.99 9.83
CA ALA A 41 9.20 -10.35 9.62
C ALA A 41 9.89 -10.06 10.96
N SER A 42 11.19 -10.37 11.04
CA SER A 42 12.04 -10.01 12.18
C SER A 42 12.42 -8.53 12.23
N ARG A 43 12.25 -7.81 11.12
CA ARG A 43 12.57 -6.37 10.98
C ARG A 43 11.60 -5.70 10.00
N GLU A 44 11.41 -4.41 10.19
CA GLU A 44 10.71 -3.53 9.25
C GLU A 44 11.47 -3.39 7.94
N ARG A 45 10.75 -2.99 6.89
CA ARG A 45 11.28 -2.76 5.54
C ARG A 45 11.21 -1.28 5.22
N ASP A 46 12.26 -0.76 4.62
CA ASP A 46 12.27 0.59 4.04
C ASP A 46 11.34 0.66 2.81
N LYS A 47 11.07 1.91 2.36
CA LYS A 47 10.24 2.21 1.18
C LYS A 47 10.65 1.37 -0.03
N ALA A 48 11.94 1.35 -0.36
CA ALA A 48 12.42 0.66 -1.55
C ALA A 48 12.13 -0.85 -1.50
N ARG A 49 12.36 -1.50 -0.35
CA ARG A 49 12.11 -2.92 -0.17
C ARG A 49 10.62 -3.23 -0.14
N ALA A 50 9.80 -2.36 0.45
CA ALA A 50 8.36 -2.53 0.49
C ALA A 50 7.73 -2.33 -0.91
N LEU A 51 8.18 -1.36 -1.70
CA LEU A 51 7.71 -1.18 -3.08
C LEU A 51 8.03 -2.38 -3.97
N ARG A 52 9.17 -3.05 -3.79
CA ARG A 52 9.47 -4.31 -4.50
C ARG A 52 8.47 -5.44 -4.19
N VAL A 53 7.88 -5.45 -2.98
CA VAL A 53 6.84 -6.43 -2.64
C VAL A 53 5.53 -6.09 -3.34
N ILE A 54 5.17 -4.81 -3.36
CA ILE A 54 3.95 -4.35 -4.04
C ILE A 54 4.04 -4.64 -5.54
N ASP A 55 5.18 -4.32 -6.16
CA ASP A 55 5.43 -4.60 -7.58
C ASP A 55 5.32 -6.10 -7.89
N TRP A 56 5.97 -6.95 -7.08
CA TRP A 56 5.82 -8.40 -7.19
C TRP A 56 4.37 -8.85 -7.03
N PHE A 57 3.64 -8.32 -6.04
CA PHE A 57 2.26 -8.71 -5.76
C PHE A 57 1.33 -8.35 -6.93
N ILE A 58 1.48 -7.14 -7.50
CA ILE A 58 0.73 -6.68 -8.66
C ILE A 58 1.03 -7.56 -9.87
N GLY A 59 2.31 -7.87 -10.13
CA GLY A 59 2.70 -8.73 -11.25
C GLY A 59 2.28 -10.20 -11.09
N ALA A 60 2.15 -10.69 -9.85
CA ALA A 60 1.77 -12.07 -9.55
C ALA A 60 0.26 -12.32 -9.54
N THR A 61 -0.57 -11.27 -9.68
CA THR A 61 -2.04 -11.37 -9.61
C THR A 61 -2.69 -10.83 -10.88
N SER A 62 -3.78 -11.46 -11.33
CA SER A 62 -4.55 -11.02 -12.51
C SER A 62 -5.68 -10.05 -12.13
N GLU A 63 -6.28 -10.27 -10.97
CA GLU A 63 -7.38 -9.46 -10.43
C GLU A 63 -7.08 -9.12 -8.96
N ARG A 64 -7.43 -7.90 -8.55
CA ARG A 64 -7.23 -7.38 -7.19
C ARG A 64 -8.46 -6.58 -6.81
N ARG A 65 -8.93 -6.77 -5.57
CA ARG A 65 -10.04 -6.01 -4.98
C ARG A 65 -9.78 -5.77 -3.50
N TYR A 66 -9.98 -4.54 -3.06
CA TYR A 66 -9.98 -4.09 -1.68
C TYR A 66 -11.42 -3.94 -1.18
N GLN A 67 -11.66 -4.37 0.04
CA GLN A 67 -12.94 -4.25 0.70
C GLN A 67 -12.73 -4.04 2.19
N VAL A 68 -13.33 -2.98 2.73
CA VAL A 68 -13.48 -2.81 4.18
C VAL A 68 -14.61 -3.73 4.64
N LEU A 69 -14.32 -4.63 5.57
CA LEU A 69 -15.33 -5.50 6.18
C LEU A 69 -15.92 -4.75 7.39
N ALA A 70 -17.26 -4.75 7.48
CA ALA A 70 -18.04 -4.15 8.56
C ALA A 70 -18.33 -5.15 9.68
#